data_AF-A0A842Q4W4-F1
#
_entry.id   AF-A0A842Q4W4-F1
#
_cell.length_a   1.000
_cell.length_b   1.000
_cell.length_c   1.000
_cell.angle_alpha   90.00
_cell.angle_beta   90.00
_cell.angle_gamma   90.00
#
_symmetry.space_group_name_H-M   'P 1'
#
loop_
_entity.id
_entity.type
_entity.pdbx_description
1 polymer ?
#
loop_
_entity_poly.entity_id
_entity_poly.type
_entity_poly.pdbx_seq_one_letter_code
_entity_poly.pdbx_strand_id
1 'polypeptide(L)'
;MLTEEVIGKGTWIDKVASNLLNREKKLGRNLNLIRVESGLGASGIPHIGSMGDAIRAYGIKLALENFGYKAELIAYSDDMDGLRKVPAGLPDWLQDYIAKPVSNI
;
A
#
# COMPACT_ATOMS: atom_id res chain seq x y z
N MET A 1 -15.62 -33.99 -11.72
CA MET A 1 -14.55 -33.30 -10.96
C MET A 1 -14.60 -31.84 -11.33
N LEU A 2 -14.80 -30.94 -10.36
CA LEU A 2 -14.60 -29.51 -10.58
C LEU A 2 -13.09 -29.30 -10.69
N THR A 3 -12.61 -28.93 -11.87
CA THR A 3 -11.21 -28.52 -12.06
C THR A 3 -11.06 -27.15 -11.41
N GLU A 4 -10.17 -27.03 -10.42
CA GLU A 4 -9.84 -25.72 -9.85
C GLU A 4 -9.23 -24.82 -10.94
N GLU A 5 -9.90 -23.71 -11.24
CA GLU A 5 -9.43 -22.73 -12.21
C GLU A 5 -8.26 -21.93 -11.62
N VAL A 6 -7.12 -21.95 -12.30
CA VAL A 6 -5.94 -21.17 -11.91
C VAL A 6 -6.06 -19.76 -12.49
N ILE A 7 -6.11 -18.75 -11.61
CA ILE A 7 -6.17 -17.34 -11.99
C ILE A 7 -4.74 -16.77 -12.05
N GLY A 8 -4.34 -16.22 -13.20
CA GLY A 8 -3.02 -15.61 -13.37
C GLY A 8 -1.89 -16.60 -13.09
N LYS A 9 -0.98 -16.27 -12.16
CA LYS A 9 0.09 -17.16 -11.71
C LYS A 9 -0.32 -18.09 -10.56
N GLY A 10 -1.61 -18.14 -10.20
CA GLY A 10 -2.12 -19.01 -9.14
C GLY A 10 -1.86 -18.50 -7.72
N THR A 11 -1.56 -17.21 -7.55
CA THR A 11 -1.34 -16.61 -6.22
C THR A 11 -2.59 -15.90 -5.71
N TRP A 12 -2.63 -15.62 -4.40
CA TRP A 12 -3.70 -14.82 -3.82
C TRP A 12 -3.74 -13.39 -4.37
N ILE A 13 -2.59 -12.86 -4.81
CA ILE A 13 -2.44 -11.53 -5.42
C ILE A 13 -3.17 -11.49 -6.77
N ASP A 14 -3.01 -12.55 -7.58
CA ASP A 14 -3.71 -12.69 -8.86
C ASP A 14 -5.24 -12.71 -8.65
N LYS A 15 -5.71 -13.40 -7.61
CA LYS A 15 -7.14 -13.44 -7.25
C LYS A 15 -7.67 -12.07 -6.85
N VAL A 16 -6.93 -11.30 -6.05
CA VAL A 16 -7.33 -9.94 -5.67
C VAL A 16 -7.40 -9.02 -6.90
N ALA A 17 -6.38 -9.05 -7.75
CA ALA A 17 -6.34 -8.26 -8.99
C ALA A 17 -7.49 -8.64 -9.95
N SER A 18 -7.75 -9.93 -10.14
CA SER A 18 -8.88 -10.42 -10.95
C SER A 18 -10.24 -9.94 -10.42
N ASN A 19 -10.45 -10.04 -9.09
CA ASN A 19 -11.68 -9.55 -8.46
C ASN A 19 -11.87 -8.04 -8.63
N LEU A 20 -10.79 -7.26 -8.47
CA LEU A 20 -10.81 -5.81 -8.71
C LEU A 20 -11.21 -5.51 -10.15
N LEU A 21 -10.56 -6.12 -11.14
CA LEU A 21 -10.86 -5.91 -12.55
C LEU A 21 -12.31 -6.28 -12.90
N ASN A 22 -12.79 -7.41 -12.39
CA ASN A 22 -14.18 -7.82 -12.59
C ASN A 22 -15.18 -6.83 -11.98
N ARG A 23 -14.87 -6.27 -10.81
CA ARG A 23 -15.69 -5.23 -10.17
C ARG A 23 -15.69 -3.94 -10.99
N GLU A 24 -14.53 -3.43 -11.36
CA GLU A 24 -14.43 -2.16 -12.11
C GLU A 24 -15.08 -2.25 -13.50
N LYS A 25 -14.96 -3.40 -14.18
CA LYS A 25 -15.69 -3.68 -15.44
C LYS A 25 -17.21 -3.64 -15.25
N LYS A 26 -17.72 -4.29 -14.20
CA LYS A 26 -19.16 -4.25 -13.87
C LYS A 26 -19.67 -2.84 -13.55
N LEU A 27 -18.81 -2.00 -12.95
CA LEU A 27 -19.12 -0.61 -12.66
C LEU A 27 -18.91 0.33 -13.85
N GLY A 28 -18.39 -0.16 -14.99
CA GLY A 28 -18.12 0.67 -16.18
C GLY A 28 -17.04 1.73 -15.97
N ARG A 29 -16.12 1.53 -15.00
CA ARG A 29 -15.06 2.50 -14.70
C ARG A 29 -13.87 2.37 -15.62
N ASN A 30 -13.12 3.46 -15.76
CA ASN A 30 -11.93 3.52 -16.62
C ASN A 30 -10.79 2.65 -16.04
N LEU A 31 -10.18 1.82 -16.89
CA LEU A 31 -9.09 0.90 -16.55
C LEU A 31 -7.75 1.25 -17.24
N ASN A 32 -7.63 2.43 -17.84
CA ASN A 32 -6.44 2.89 -18.55
C ASN A 32 -5.22 3.05 -17.63
N LEU A 33 -5.45 3.31 -16.34
CA LEU A 33 -4.43 3.37 -15.30
C LEU A 33 -5.05 3.00 -13.95
N ILE A 34 -4.51 1.98 -13.31
CA ILE A 34 -4.95 1.52 -11.99
C ILE A 34 -3.87 1.90 -10.96
N ARG A 35 -4.27 2.61 -9.91
CA ARG A 35 -3.37 2.95 -8.81
C ARG A 35 -3.56 1.97 -7.68
N VAL A 36 -2.46 1.46 -7.17
CA VAL A 36 -2.41 0.81 -5.87
C VAL A 36 -1.61 1.69 -4.93
N GLU A 37 -1.90 1.59 -3.64
CA GLU A 37 -1.36 2.51 -2.66
C GLU A 37 -0.74 1.74 -1.50
N SER A 38 0.31 2.33 -0.91
CA SER A 38 0.87 1.92 0.37
C SER A 38 1.21 3.16 1.18
N GLY A 39 0.81 3.14 2.45
CA GLY A 39 0.97 4.26 3.37
C GLY A 39 1.90 3.91 4.52
N LEU A 40 2.72 4.87 4.93
CA LEU A 40 3.60 4.76 6.09
C LEU A 40 3.44 5.96 7.01
N GLY A 41 3.01 5.71 8.25
CA GLY A 41 3.06 6.74 9.29
C GLY A 41 4.51 7.12 9.62
N ALA A 42 4.85 8.41 9.50
CA ALA A 42 6.21 8.90 9.69
C ALA A 42 6.66 8.97 11.16
N SER A 43 5.73 8.80 12.10
CA SER A 43 5.92 9.01 13.54
C SER A 43 6.71 7.91 14.27
N GLY A 44 7.23 6.92 13.55
CA GLY A 44 8.01 5.82 14.14
C GLY A 44 8.98 5.17 13.15
N ILE A 45 9.87 4.33 13.67
CA ILE A 45 10.87 3.64 12.85
C ILE A 45 10.16 2.54 12.02
N PRO A 46 10.32 2.54 10.69
CA PRO A 46 9.75 1.49 9.84
C PRO A 46 10.23 0.10 10.25
N HIS A 47 9.32 -0.87 10.26
CA HIS A 47 9.62 -2.26 10.61
C HIS A 47 9.08 -3.22 9.54
N ILE A 48 9.39 -4.53 9.69
CA ILE A 48 9.03 -5.56 8.71
C ILE A 48 7.52 -5.59 8.41
N GLY A 49 6.66 -5.30 9.40
CA GLY A 49 5.22 -5.15 9.19
C GLY A 49 4.85 -4.04 8.18
N SER A 50 5.44 -2.85 8.30
CA SER A 50 5.22 -1.73 7.36
C SER A 50 5.80 -2.02 5.98
N MET A 51 6.97 -2.68 5.92
CA MET A 51 7.52 -3.18 4.65
C MET A 51 6.56 -4.18 3.98
N GLY A 52 5.89 -5.01 4.76
CA GLY A 52 4.88 -5.95 4.27
C GLY A 52 3.70 -5.26 3.57
N ASP A 53 3.32 -4.05 3.98
CA ASP A 53 2.28 -3.28 3.29
C ASP A 53 2.72 -2.88 1.87
N ALA A 54 3.89 -2.26 1.76
CA ALA A 54 4.47 -1.85 0.48
C ALA A 54 4.65 -3.04 -0.48
N ILE A 55 5.13 -4.19 0.04
CA ILE A 55 5.31 -5.41 -0.76
C ILE A 55 3.96 -5.93 -1.28
N ARG A 56 2.91 -5.93 -0.46
CA ARG A 56 1.58 -6.38 -0.88
C ARG A 56 1.00 -5.48 -1.96
N ALA A 57 1.06 -4.16 -1.77
CA ALA A 57 0.60 -3.20 -2.77
C ALA A 57 1.37 -3.38 -4.09
N TYR A 58 2.70 -3.44 -4.02
CA TYR A 58 3.54 -3.68 -5.20
C TYR A 58 3.22 -5.01 -5.90
N GLY A 59 2.96 -6.08 -5.13
CA GLY A 59 2.52 -7.36 -5.67
C GLY A 59 1.24 -7.24 -6.49
N ILE A 60 0.23 -6.53 -5.99
CA ILE A 60 -1.02 -6.29 -6.71
C ILE A 60 -0.76 -5.50 -8.00
N LYS A 61 0.09 -4.47 -7.97
CA LYS A 61 0.51 -3.74 -9.17
C LYS A 61 1.07 -4.69 -10.23
N LEU A 62 1.98 -5.59 -9.84
CA LEU A 62 2.54 -6.57 -10.76
C LEU A 62 1.49 -7.55 -11.31
N ALA A 63 0.53 -7.98 -10.49
CA ALA A 63 -0.55 -8.85 -10.97
C ALA A 63 -1.47 -8.14 -11.98
N LEU A 64 -1.80 -6.86 -11.76
CA LEU A 64 -2.56 -6.06 -12.70
C LEU A 64 -1.83 -5.90 -14.04
N GLU A 65 -0.52 -5.67 -14.00
CA GLU A 65 0.33 -5.63 -15.20
C GLU A 65 0.41 -6.98 -15.91
N ASN A 66 0.49 -8.09 -15.17
CA ASN A 66 0.43 -9.44 -15.76
C ASN A 66 -0.92 -9.72 -16.45
N PHE A 67 -2.01 -9.10 -15.98
CA PHE A 67 -3.30 -9.15 -16.66
C PHE A 67 -3.42 -8.17 -17.85
N GLY A 68 -2.37 -7.42 -18.17
CA GLY A 68 -2.31 -6.50 -19.30
C GLY A 68 -2.83 -5.09 -19.01
N TYR A 69 -3.02 -4.73 -17.74
CA TYR A 69 -3.47 -3.38 -17.35
C TYR A 69 -2.28 -2.52 -16.91
N LYS A 70 -2.29 -1.25 -17.28
CA LYS A 70 -1.30 -0.30 -16.77
C LYS A 70 -1.60 -0.03 -15.29
N ALA A 71 -0.59 -0.20 -14.44
CA ALA A 71 -0.73 0.08 -13.02
C ALA A 71 0.49 0.81 -12.45
N GLU A 72 0.27 1.62 -11.42
CA GLU A 72 1.32 2.32 -10.67
C GLU A 72 1.12 2.17 -9.18
N LEU A 73 2.23 2.16 -8.43
CA LEU A 73 2.23 2.19 -6.97
C LEU A 73 2.44 3.63 -6.52
N ILE A 74 1.51 4.15 -5.74
CA ILE A 74 1.68 5.39 -4.98
C ILE A 74 2.09 4.99 -3.57
N ALA A 75 3.35 5.23 -3.22
CA ALA A 75 3.83 5.15 -1.85
C ALA A 75 3.80 6.55 -1.25
N TYR A 76 3.13 6.71 -0.11
CA TYR A 76 3.06 8.00 0.58
C TYR A 76 3.41 7.83 2.06
N SER A 77 3.81 8.95 2.66
CA SER A 77 4.02 9.02 4.10
C SER A 77 3.03 10.01 4.70
N ASP A 78 2.40 9.61 5.79
CA ASP A 78 1.55 10.49 6.60
C ASP A 78 2.45 11.29 7.55
N ASP A 79 3.29 12.15 6.99
CA ASP A 79 4.26 12.98 7.73
C ASP A 79 3.65 14.25 8.30
N MET A 80 2.46 14.62 7.83
CA MET A 80 1.67 15.71 8.39
C MET A 80 0.97 15.35 9.70
N ASP A 81 0.92 14.07 10.07
CA ASP A 81 0.40 13.61 11.35
C ASP A 81 1.22 14.16 12.52
N GLY A 82 0.54 14.48 13.63
CA GLY A 82 1.20 14.96 14.84
C GLY A 82 2.07 13.89 15.51
N LEU A 83 3.27 14.25 15.98
CA LEU A 83 4.08 13.37 16.84
C LEU A 83 3.35 13.12 18.16
N ARG A 84 2.82 11.91 18.36
CA ARG A 84 1.98 11.58 19.54
C ARG A 84 2.79 11.28 20.80
N LYS A 85 4.00 10.77 20.63
CA LYS A 85 4.96 10.43 21.68
C LYS A 85 6.35 10.36 21.07
N VAL A 86 7.39 10.56 21.88
CA VAL A 86 8.78 10.31 21.45
C VAL A 86 9.00 8.79 21.38
N PRO A 87 9.37 8.24 20.21
CA PRO A 87 9.74 6.83 20.08
C PRO A 87 10.92 6.45 20.98
N ALA A 88 10.92 5.22 21.49
CA ALA A 88 12.02 4.71 22.30
C ALA A 88 13.33 4.71 21.50
N GLY A 89 14.41 5.18 22.12
CA GLY A 89 15.74 5.29 21.48
C GLY A 89 15.95 6.55 20.65
N LEU A 90 14.97 7.45 20.55
CA LEU A 90 15.16 8.77 19.96
C LEU A 90 15.45 9.84 21.03
N PRO A 91 16.04 10.99 20.65
CA PRO A 91 16.44 12.02 21.60
C PRO A 91 15.28 12.70 22.33
N ASP A 92 15.52 13.10 23.59
CA ASP A 92 14.52 13.77 24.43
C ASP A 92 14.08 15.15 23.92
N TRP A 93 14.88 15.83 23.09
CA TRP A 93 14.50 17.14 22.52
C TRP A 93 13.27 17.06 21.60
N LEU A 94 12.90 15.85 21.14
CA LEU A 94 11.68 15.64 20.38
C LEU A 94 10.40 15.91 21.18
N GLN A 95 10.49 16.01 22.51
CA GLN A 95 9.36 16.43 23.36
C GLN A 95 8.82 17.81 22.97
N ASP A 96 9.70 18.70 22.47
CA ASP A 96 9.30 20.06 22.02
C ASP A 96 8.45 20.03 20.73
N TYR A 97 8.33 18.87 20.09
CA TYR A 97 7.64 18.66 18.83
C TYR A 97 6.37 17.81 18.94
N ILE A 98 5.97 17.45 20.16
CA ILE A 98 4.71 16.73 20.38
C ILE A 98 3.53 17.52 19.79
N ALA A 99 2.62 16.79 19.13
CA ALA A 99 1.47 17.30 18.40
C ALA A 99 1.76 18.22 17.20
N LYS A 100 3.04 18.47 16.87
CA LYS A 100 3.43 19.11 15.60
C LYS A 100 3.52 18.06 14.48
N PRO A 101 3.28 18.45 13.21
CA PRO A 101 3.52 17.58 12.06
C PRO A 101 4.91 16.98 12.12
N VAL A 102 5.05 15.67 11.87
CA VAL A 102 6.35 14.99 11.84
C VAL A 102 7.28 15.60 10.78
N SER A 103 6.73 16.12 9.69
CA SER A 103 7.46 16.86 8.65
C SER A 103 8.08 18.19 9.12
N ASN A 104 7.67 18.71 10.29
CA ASN A 104 8.17 19.96 10.87
C ASN A 104 9.15 19.74 12.04
N ILE A 105 9.66 18.52 12.21
CA ILE A 105 10.63 18.14 13.25
C ILE A 105 12.06 18.39 12.80
#